data_AF-A0A329E8B6-F1
#
_entry.id   AF-A0A329E8B6-F1
#
_cell.length_a   1.000
_cell.length_b   1.000
_cell.length_c   1.000
_cell.angle_alpha   90.00
_cell.angle_beta   90.00
_cell.angle_gamma   90.00
#
_symmetry.space_group_name_H-M   'P 1'
#
loop_
_entity.id
_entity.type
_entity.pdbx_description
1 polymer ?
#
loop_
_entity_poly.entity_id
_entity_poly.type
_entity_poly.pdbx_seq_one_letter_code
_entity_poly.pdbx_strand_id
1 'polypeptide(L)'
;MKVKSIEIRGIGGIESLDIDFNESMNFICGPNGIGKTTLLECVAHSFSYYGSNILKRNVSSESGSAKSIVEIDGVDTPSNISIENFDPNKASQIRGLLNHSPKLLSLKVTRTFGYQSLDAVRKDANKNRDTSYQEARIQLRSATLVNIKQPMPFL
;
A
#
# COMPACT_ATOMS: atom_id res chain seq x y z
N MET A 1 20.80 -0.43 19.78
CA MET A 1 19.35 -0.57 19.53
C MET A 1 19.14 -1.83 18.71
N LYS A 2 18.31 -2.77 19.17
CA LYS A 2 17.99 -4.01 18.47
C LYS A 2 16.55 -4.44 18.76
N VAL A 3 15.88 -5.03 17.78
CA VAL A 3 14.58 -5.69 18.01
C VAL A 3 14.87 -7.08 18.57
N LYS A 4 14.34 -7.37 19.76
CA LYS A 4 14.52 -8.67 20.43
C LYS A 4 13.47 -9.67 19.97
N SER A 5 12.23 -9.25 19.92
CA SER A 5 11.13 -10.13 19.54
C SER A 5 9.98 -9.36 18.91
N ILE A 6 9.13 -10.09 18.19
CA ILE A 6 7.87 -9.58 17.65
C ILE A 6 6.79 -10.65 17.72
N GLU A 7 5.64 -10.26 18.25
CA GLU A 7 4.37 -10.98 18.23
C GLU A 7 3.48 -10.31 17.17
N ILE A 8 3.01 -11.07 16.18
CA ILE A 8 2.07 -10.62 15.15
C ILE A 8 0.81 -11.49 15.24
N ARG A 9 -0.36 -10.84 15.21
CA ARG A 9 -1.68 -11.49 15.18
C ARG A 9 -2.54 -10.81 14.14
N GLY A 10 -3.12 -11.56 13.22
CA GLY A 10 -4.15 -11.07 12.29
C GLY A 10 -3.71 -9.91 11.39
N ILE A 11 -2.48 -9.90 10.88
CA ILE A 11 -1.98 -8.86 9.96
C ILE A 11 -1.57 -9.49 8.62
N GLY A 12 -2.10 -8.95 7.52
CA GLY A 12 -1.77 -9.39 6.16
C GLY A 12 -2.06 -10.88 5.96
N GLY A 13 -1.04 -11.64 5.53
CA GLY A 13 -1.11 -13.11 5.40
C GLY A 13 -0.75 -13.88 6.68
N ILE A 14 -0.51 -13.19 7.79
CA ILE A 14 -0.10 -13.80 9.07
C ILE A 14 -1.31 -13.83 10.00
N GLU A 15 -1.75 -15.03 10.40
CA GLU A 15 -2.78 -15.21 11.43
C GLU A 15 -2.17 -15.09 12.83
N SER A 16 -1.08 -15.81 13.09
CA SER A 16 -0.34 -15.76 14.35
C SER A 16 1.13 -16.10 14.11
N LEU A 17 2.02 -15.28 14.65
CA LEU A 17 3.47 -15.47 14.55
C LEU A 17 4.16 -14.87 15.77
N ASP A 18 5.04 -15.64 16.41
CA ASP A 18 5.95 -15.16 17.45
C ASP A 18 7.38 -15.50 17.05
N ILE A 19 8.25 -14.49 17.03
CA ILE A 19 9.65 -14.64 16.64
C ILE A 19 10.52 -13.92 17.64
N ASP A 20 11.56 -14.61 18.10
CA ASP A 20 12.73 -14.01 18.72
C ASP A 20 13.83 -13.84 17.68
N PHE A 21 14.38 -12.63 17.60
CA PHE A 21 15.44 -12.31 16.65
C PHE A 21 16.82 -12.64 17.25
N ASN A 22 17.71 -13.13 16.39
CA ASN A 22 19.11 -13.24 16.71
C ASN A 22 19.75 -11.84 16.81
N GLU A 23 20.72 -11.67 17.71
CA GLU A 23 21.38 -10.38 17.95
C GLU A 23 22.28 -9.92 16.79
N SER A 24 22.68 -10.86 15.93
CA SER A 24 23.52 -10.60 14.76
C SER A 24 22.66 -10.36 13.53
N MET A 25 22.68 -11.29 12.57
CA MET A 25 21.95 -11.16 11.31
C MET A 25 20.81 -12.18 11.28
N ASN A 26 19.64 -11.70 10.87
CA ASN A 26 18.44 -12.53 10.72
C ASN A 26 18.13 -12.70 9.23
N PHE A 27 17.87 -13.93 8.81
CA PHE A 27 17.47 -14.23 7.43
C PHE A 27 16.05 -14.77 7.39
N ILE A 28 15.15 -14.07 6.70
CA ILE A 28 13.75 -14.46 6.56
C ILE A 28 13.55 -15.08 5.17
N CYS A 29 13.27 -16.38 5.13
CA CYS A 29 13.03 -17.13 3.91
C CYS A 29 11.71 -17.90 3.97
N GLY A 30 11.19 -18.28 2.80
CA GLY A 30 9.93 -19.01 2.69
C GLY A 30 9.18 -18.74 1.38
N PRO A 31 8.09 -19.45 1.11
CA PRO A 31 7.30 -19.29 -0.12
C PRO A 31 6.74 -17.88 -0.31
N ASN A 32 6.34 -17.54 -1.54
CA ASN A 32 5.66 -16.28 -1.81
C ASN A 32 4.29 -16.23 -1.11
N GLY A 33 3.89 -15.05 -0.65
CA GLY A 33 2.60 -14.86 0.04
C GLY A 33 2.58 -15.26 1.52
N ILE A 34 3.60 -15.96 2.04
CA ILE A 34 3.63 -16.44 3.44
C ILE A 34 3.76 -15.33 4.50
N GLY A 35 3.94 -14.06 4.09
CA GLY A 35 4.02 -12.93 5.03
C GLY A 35 5.42 -12.39 5.31
N LYS A 36 6.47 -12.79 4.57
CA LYS A 36 7.85 -12.25 4.75
C LYS A 36 7.90 -10.72 4.73
N THR A 37 7.28 -10.11 3.70
CA THR A 37 7.21 -8.65 3.57
C THR A 37 6.38 -8.04 4.70
N THR A 38 5.27 -8.68 5.09
CA THR A 38 4.42 -8.24 6.20
C THR A 38 5.20 -8.19 7.52
N LEU A 39 5.99 -9.22 7.83
CA LEU A 39 6.87 -9.24 9.00
C LEU A 39 7.85 -8.05 9.01
N LEU A 40 8.54 -7.81 7.89
CA LEU A 40 9.48 -6.69 7.77
C LEU A 40 8.78 -5.34 7.93
N GLU A 41 7.55 -5.22 7.43
CA GLU A 41 6.76 -4.00 7.61
C GLU A 41 6.27 -3.81 9.03
N CYS A 42 5.86 -4.85 9.74
CA CYS A 42 5.55 -4.78 11.18
C CYS A 42 6.77 -4.30 11.99
N VAL A 43 7.96 -4.81 11.68
CA VAL A 43 9.21 -4.33 12.29
C VAL A 43 9.45 -2.85 11.96
N ALA A 44 9.36 -2.45 10.69
CA ALA A 44 9.54 -1.05 10.29
C ALA A 44 8.52 -0.11 10.95
N HIS A 45 7.26 -0.54 11.06
CA HIS A 45 6.20 0.24 11.70
C HIS A 45 6.35 0.37 13.21
N SER A 46 7.14 -0.50 13.86
CA SER A 46 7.49 -0.35 15.28
C SER A 46 8.30 0.93 15.54
N PHE A 47 8.91 1.51 14.49
CA PHE A 47 9.70 2.75 14.54
C PHE A 47 9.05 3.94 13.82
N SER A 48 7.80 3.80 13.35
CA SER A 48 7.11 4.86 12.61
C SER A 48 5.89 5.38 13.38
N TYR A 49 5.51 6.63 13.16
CA TYR A 49 4.38 7.30 13.85
C TYR A 49 3.25 7.71 12.91
N TYR A 50 3.35 7.43 11.61
CA TYR A 50 2.29 7.81 10.68
C TYR A 50 1.39 6.64 10.33
N GLY A 51 0.08 6.89 10.39
CA GLY A 51 -0.96 5.99 9.90
C GLY A 51 -0.61 5.56 8.48
N SER A 52 -0.27 4.28 8.34
CA SER A 52 0.14 3.68 7.09
C SER A 52 -0.98 2.80 6.60
N ASN A 53 -1.34 2.95 5.33
CA ASN A 53 -2.27 2.05 4.64
C ASN A 53 -1.60 0.75 4.16
N ILE A 54 -0.35 0.53 4.59
CA ILE A 54 0.48 -0.57 4.10
C ILE A 54 0.19 -1.84 4.90
N LEU A 55 0.16 -1.74 6.23
CA LEU A 55 -0.30 -2.85 7.07
C LEU A 55 -1.82 -2.90 7.06
N LYS A 56 -2.37 -4.07 6.72
CA LYS A 56 -3.81 -4.33 6.71
C LYS A 56 -4.12 -5.49 7.65
N ARG A 57 -5.30 -5.45 8.24
CA ARG A 57 -5.87 -6.59 8.96
C ARG A 57 -5.97 -7.81 8.04
N ASN A 58 -5.68 -8.98 8.57
CA ASN A 58 -5.92 -10.25 7.89
C ASN A 58 -7.43 -10.42 7.63
N VAL A 59 -7.81 -10.87 6.44
CA VAL A 59 -9.21 -11.05 6.04
C VAL A 59 -9.99 -11.94 7.01
N SER A 60 -9.34 -12.97 7.58
CA SER A 60 -9.96 -13.92 8.51
C SER A 60 -10.01 -13.46 9.97
N SER A 61 -9.35 -12.37 10.35
CA SER A 61 -9.19 -11.96 11.76
C SER A 61 -9.94 -10.67 12.07
N GLU A 62 -10.74 -10.58 13.14
CA GLU A 62 -11.54 -9.37 13.46
C GLU A 62 -10.71 -8.11 13.73
N SER A 63 -9.47 -8.28 14.20
CA SER A 63 -8.49 -7.22 14.40
C SER A 63 -7.07 -7.73 14.09
N GLY A 64 -6.14 -6.80 13.87
CA GLY A 64 -4.72 -7.10 13.72
C GLY A 64 -3.89 -6.39 14.79
N SER A 65 -2.85 -7.03 15.30
CA SER A 65 -1.92 -6.42 16.25
C SER A 65 -0.49 -6.89 16.01
N ALA A 66 0.47 -6.00 16.21
CA ALA A 66 1.88 -6.34 16.30
C ALA A 66 2.49 -5.72 17.56
N LYS A 67 3.16 -6.54 18.36
CA LYS A 67 3.88 -6.10 19.56
C LYS A 67 5.34 -6.48 19.41
N SER A 68 6.23 -5.53 19.62
CA SER A 68 7.67 -5.71 19.45
C SER A 68 8.38 -5.32 20.73
N ILE A 69 9.39 -6.07 21.13
CA ILE A 69 10.32 -5.66 22.20
C ILE A 69 11.59 -5.14 21.54
N VAL A 70 11.93 -3.88 21.82
CA VAL A 70 13.13 -3.23 21.28
C VAL A 70 14.05 -2.84 22.43
N GLU A 71 15.28 -3.32 22.40
CA GLU A 71 16.32 -2.87 23.32
C GLU A 71 16.88 -1.53 22.83
N ILE A 72 16.79 -0.50 23.68
CA ILE A 72 17.34 0.83 23.47
C ILE A 72 18.21 1.15 24.67
N ASP A 73 19.51 1.40 24.42
CA ASP A 73 20.48 1.80 25.44
C ASP A 73 20.48 0.86 26.69
N GLY A 74 20.28 -0.44 26.45
CA GLY A 74 20.23 -1.49 27.48
C GLY A 74 18.86 -1.71 28.14
N VAL A 75 17.84 -0.92 27.76
CA VAL A 75 16.48 -1.01 28.31
C VAL A 75 15.51 -1.58 27.28
N ASP A 76 14.71 -2.56 27.70
CA ASP A 76 13.69 -3.16 26.86
C ASP A 76 12.45 -2.28 26.83
N THR A 77 12.15 -1.77 25.65
CA THR A 77 11.02 -0.87 25.40
C THR A 77 10.00 -1.59 24.50
N PRO A 78 8.74 -1.74 24.97
CA PRO A 78 7.69 -2.31 24.14
C PRO A 78 7.20 -1.30 23.09
N SER A 79 6.92 -1.79 21.89
CA SER A 79 6.23 -1.05 20.82
C SER A 79 4.98 -1.83 20.43
N ASN A 80 3.82 -1.15 20.40
CA ASN A 80 2.54 -1.77 20.11
C ASN A 80 1.84 -1.09 18.94
N ILE A 81 1.37 -1.91 18.01
CA ILE A 81 0.65 -1.51 16.82
C ILE A 81 -0.70 -2.24 16.86
N SER A 82 -1.80 -1.49 16.80
CA SER A 82 -3.15 -2.04 16.63
C SER A 82 -3.72 -1.59 15.30
N ILE A 83 -4.32 -2.52 14.57
CA ILE A 83 -4.95 -2.33 13.27
C ILE A 83 -6.39 -2.83 13.38
N GLU A 84 -7.30 -1.90 13.60
CA GLU A 84 -8.73 -2.19 13.70
C GLU A 84 -9.42 -2.03 12.34
N ASN A 85 -8.88 -1.19 11.45
CA ASN A 85 -9.54 -0.79 10.22
C ASN A 85 -8.97 -1.50 8.98
N PHE A 86 -9.86 -2.11 8.19
CA PHE A 86 -9.58 -2.64 6.85
C PHE A 86 -9.65 -1.56 5.76
N ASP A 87 -10.24 -0.40 6.07
CA ASP A 87 -10.52 0.69 5.14
C ASP A 87 -9.25 1.53 4.83
N PRO A 88 -8.85 1.68 3.55
CA PRO A 88 -7.70 2.50 3.16
C PRO A 88 -7.83 3.99 3.47
N ASN A 89 -9.01 4.47 3.86
CA ASN A 89 -9.25 5.89 4.18
C ASN A 89 -9.21 6.19 5.69
N LYS A 90 -9.05 5.17 6.55
CA LYS A 90 -9.02 5.33 8.01
C LYS A 90 -7.66 4.97 8.58
N ALA A 91 -6.89 5.99 8.93
CA ALA A 91 -5.58 5.83 9.56
C ALA A 91 -5.70 5.10 10.91
N SER A 92 -4.95 4.01 11.08
CA SER A 92 -4.79 3.33 12.36
C SER A 92 -3.78 4.08 13.24
N GLN A 93 -4.00 4.12 14.55
CA GLN A 93 -3.12 4.78 15.51
C GLN A 93 -1.87 3.92 15.73
N ILE A 94 -0.74 4.33 15.16
CA ILE A 94 0.56 3.65 15.33
C ILE A 94 1.34 4.40 16.41
N ARG A 95 1.50 3.79 17.59
CA ARG A 95 2.37 4.32 18.66
C ARG A 95 3.76 3.67 18.56
N GLY A 96 4.47 3.97 17.48
CA GLY A 96 5.84 3.54 17.27
C GLY A 96 6.88 4.41 17.99
N LEU A 97 8.12 3.92 18.03
CA LEU A 97 9.28 4.57 18.65
C LEU A 97 9.84 5.67 17.74
N LEU A 98 9.08 6.75 17.53
CA LEU A 98 9.38 7.82 16.55
C LEU A 98 10.79 8.40 16.68
N ASN A 99 11.25 8.62 17.93
CA ASN A 99 12.57 9.17 18.24
C ASN A 99 13.73 8.28 17.75
N HIS A 100 13.43 7.05 17.35
CA HIS A 100 14.38 6.09 16.83
C HIS A 100 14.20 5.77 15.34
N SER A 101 13.24 6.42 14.67
CA SER A 101 13.07 6.34 13.23
C SER A 101 14.35 6.66 12.41
N PRO A 102 15.25 7.59 12.82
CA PRO A 102 16.48 7.83 12.05
C PRO A 102 17.48 6.67 12.09
N LYS A 103 17.30 5.72 13.02
CA LYS A 103 18.13 4.51 13.16
C LYS A 103 17.63 3.36 12.28
N LEU A 104 16.51 3.53 11.57
CA LEU A 104 15.93 2.52 10.68
C LEU A 104 16.37 2.74 9.23
N LEU A 105 17.09 1.76 8.67
CA LEU A 105 17.38 1.70 7.24
C LEU A 105 16.48 0.63 6.59
N SER A 106 15.50 1.05 5.80
CA SER A 106 14.62 0.15 5.05
C SER A 106 14.83 0.31 3.54
N LEU A 107 15.46 -0.67 2.91
CA LEU A 107 15.67 -0.71 1.47
C LEU A 107 14.57 -1.56 0.82
N LYS A 108 13.62 -0.90 0.16
CA LYS A 108 12.58 -1.58 -0.64
C LYS A 108 12.94 -1.52 -2.12
N VAL A 109 12.80 -2.64 -2.81
CA VAL A 109 12.86 -2.70 -4.29
C VAL A 109 11.51 -2.24 -4.85
N THR A 110 11.26 -0.93 -4.87
CA THR A 110 9.96 -0.38 -5.27
C THR A 110 9.65 -0.71 -6.74
N ARG A 111 8.57 -1.46 -7.00
CA ARG A 111 7.90 -1.57 -8.32
C ARG A 111 6.38 -1.41 -8.18
N THR A 112 5.92 -0.50 -7.34
CA THR A 112 4.47 -0.37 -7.11
C THR A 112 4.06 1.09 -7.07
N PHE A 113 3.29 1.48 -8.08
CA PHE A 113 2.54 2.74 -8.09
C PHE A 113 1.55 2.68 -6.92
N GLY A 114 1.49 3.74 -6.11
CA GLY A 114 0.50 3.84 -5.04
C GLY A 114 -0.90 3.66 -5.62
N TYR A 115 -1.76 2.92 -4.90
CA TYR A 115 -3.15 2.75 -5.31
C TYR A 115 -3.81 4.14 -5.38
N GLN A 116 -4.13 4.57 -6.60
CA GLN A 116 -4.95 5.75 -6.82
C GLN A 116 -6.39 5.27 -6.95
N SER A 117 -7.26 5.72 -6.05
CA SER A 117 -8.69 5.47 -6.20
C SER A 117 -9.13 6.02 -7.55
N LEU A 118 -9.58 5.15 -8.45
CA LEU A 118 -10.23 5.59 -9.67
C LEU A 118 -11.66 5.97 -9.32
N ASP A 119 -12.08 7.19 -9.69
CA ASP A 119 -13.50 7.52 -9.77
C ASP A 119 -14.15 6.41 -10.62
N ALA A 120 -15.12 5.69 -10.06
CA ALA A 120 -15.88 4.71 -10.82
C ALA A 120 -16.42 5.36 -12.09
N VAL A 121 -16.55 4.58 -13.17
CA VAL A 121 -17.16 5.04 -14.43
C VAL A 121 -18.47 5.74 -14.09
N ARG A 122 -18.48 7.07 -14.26
CA ARG A 122 -19.64 7.89 -13.89
C ARG A 122 -20.81 7.39 -14.73
N LYS A 123 -21.98 7.22 -14.09
CA LYS A 123 -23.23 6.96 -14.82
C LYS A 123 -23.35 8.02 -15.91
N ASP A 124 -23.72 7.58 -17.11
CA ASP A 124 -23.84 8.46 -18.27
C ASP A 124 -24.60 9.72 -17.85
N ALA A 125 -23.94 10.88 -18.01
CA ALA A 125 -24.57 12.14 -17.65
C ALA A 125 -25.87 12.23 -18.45
N ASN A 126 -26.96 12.62 -17.81
CA ASN A 126 -28.24 12.77 -18.52
C ASN A 126 -28.08 13.93 -19.50
N LYS A 127 -27.69 13.61 -20.75
CA LYS A 127 -27.34 14.61 -21.75
C LYS A 127 -28.64 15.26 -22.24
N ASN A 128 -28.78 16.56 -22.00
CA ASN A 128 -29.84 17.32 -22.64
C ASN A 128 -29.55 17.42 -24.16
N ARG A 129 -30.57 17.70 -24.97
CA ARG A 129 -30.43 17.83 -26.44
C ARG A 129 -29.35 18.85 -26.82
N ASP A 130 -29.22 19.92 -26.04
CA ASP A 130 -28.27 21.00 -26.31
C ASP A 130 -26.80 20.55 -26.14
N THR A 131 -26.49 19.78 -25.10
CA THR A 131 -25.11 19.26 -24.91
C THR A 131 -24.76 18.24 -25.99
N SER A 132 -25.72 17.39 -26.39
CA SER A 132 -25.52 16.42 -27.48
C SER A 132 -25.30 17.10 -28.84
N TYR A 133 -26.01 18.20 -29.11
CA TYR A 133 -25.85 18.97 -30.34
C TYR A 133 -24.49 19.70 -30.40
N GLN A 134 -24.03 20.26 -29.29
CA GLN A 134 -22.71 20.92 -29.25
C GLN A 134 -21.56 19.92 -29.40
N GLU A 135 -21.65 18.75 -28.77
CA GLU A 135 -20.66 17.66 -28.95
C GLU A 135 -20.60 17.20 -30.42
N ALA A 136 -21.76 16.96 -31.05
CA ALA A 136 -21.83 16.58 -32.47
C ALA A 136 -21.23 17.65 -33.40
N ARG A 137 -21.48 18.93 -33.13
CA ARG A 137 -20.88 20.05 -33.89
C ARG A 137 -19.36 20.11 -33.75
N ILE A 138 -18.82 19.87 -32.55
CA ILE A 138 -17.38 19.86 -32.31
C ILE A 138 -16.72 18.71 -33.08
N GLN A 139 -17.39 17.55 -33.14
CA GLN A 139 -16.89 16.36 -33.83
C GLN A 139 -16.91 16.51 -35.37
N LEU A 140 -17.95 17.14 -35.91
CA LEU A 140 -18.01 17.51 -37.33
C LEU A 140 -16.95 18.53 -37.74
N ARG A 141 -16.56 19.46 -36.85
CA ARG A 141 -15.49 20.42 -37.11
C ARG A 141 -14.08 19.81 -37.07
N SER A 142 -13.90 18.73 -36.31
CA SER A 142 -12.61 18.04 -36.22
C SER A 142 -12.39 17.01 -37.34
N ALA A 143 -13.44 16.61 -38.06
CA ALA A 143 -13.37 15.88 -39.31
C ALA A 143 -13.01 16.81 -40.49
N THR A 144 -11.81 17.39 -40.48
CA THR A 144 -11.27 18.02 -41.69
C THR A 144 -10.91 16.92 -42.70
N LEU A 145 -11.51 17.02 -43.89
CA LEU A 145 -11.42 16.10 -45.03
C LEU A 145 -10.01 15.53 -45.26
N VAL A 146 -9.87 14.20 -45.08
CA VAL A 146 -8.75 13.45 -45.65
C VAL A 146 -8.93 13.48 -47.17
N ASN A 147 -8.08 14.26 -47.84
CA ASN A 147 -8.09 14.39 -49.30
C ASN A 147 -7.53 13.09 -49.91
N ILE A 148 -8.41 12.22 -50.43
CA ILE A 148 -8.02 10.98 -51.08
C ILE A 148 -7.46 11.33 -52.48
N LYS A 149 -6.13 11.31 -52.59
CA LYS A 149 -5.41 11.43 -53.86
C LYS A 149 -5.66 10.16 -54.69
N GLN A 150 -6.35 10.29 -55.81
CA GLN A 150 -6.61 9.20 -56.77
C GLN A 150 -5.29 8.67 -57.37
N PRO A 151 -5.09 7.34 -57.57
CA PRO A 151 -3.95 6.82 -58.31
C PRO A 151 -4.20 6.88 -59.84
N MET A 152 -3.14 7.19 -60.61
CA MET A 152 -3.13 7.21 -62.08
C MET A 152 -3.44 5.83 -62.69
N PRO A 153 -4.03 5.77 -63.91
CA PRO A 153 -4.13 4.53 -64.65
C PRO A 153 -2.76 4.17 -65.25
N PHE A 154 -2.41 2.89 -65.15
CA PHE A 154 -1.28 2.28 -65.85
C PHE A 154 -1.55 2.24 -67.37
N LEU A 155 -0.53 2.60 -68.15
CA LEU A 155 -0.25 2.11 -69.49
C LEU A 155 1.26 1.98 -69.65
#